data_AF-A0A835X8M7-F1
#
_entry.id   AF-A0A835X8M7-F1
#
_cell.length_a   1.000
_cell.length_b   1.000
_cell.length_c   1.000
_cell.angle_alpha   90.00
_cell.angle_beta   90.00
_cell.angle_gamma   90.00
#
_symmetry.space_group_name_H-M   'P 1'
#
loop_
_entity.id
_entity.type
_entity.pdbx_description
1 polymer ?
#
loop_
_entity_poly.entity_id
_entity_poly.type
_entity_poly.pdbx_seq_one_letter_code
_entity_poly.pdbx_strand_id
1 'polypeptide(L)' 'MFYYMSEKVLADNPYNAVHQLTKTLEFLNRVNMYIEDAQKTNDVKFEEIWKIIKQDRQKHADLLKEVLRTEMKENKF' A
#
# COMPACT_ATOMS: atom_id res chain seq x y z
N MET A 1 5.22 12.64 39.80
CA MET A 1 4.32 11.64 39.21
C MET A 1 4.28 11.89 37.71
N PHE A 2 5.14 11.21 36.95
CA PHE A 2 5.20 11.35 35.48
C PHE A 2 4.35 10.24 34.86
N TYR A 3 3.33 10.62 34.11
CA TYR A 3 2.53 9.72 33.29
C TYR A 3 3.43 9.13 32.20
N TYR A 4 3.81 7.85 32.33
CA TYR A 4 4.25 7.06 31.19
C TYR A 4 3.00 6.78 30.34
N MET A 5 2.70 7.69 29.41
CA MET A 5 1.96 7.32 28.21
C MET A 5 2.86 6.34 27.46
N SER A 6 2.70 5.04 27.73
CA SER A 6 3.22 4.03 26.82
C SER A 6 2.50 4.28 25.51
N GLU A 7 3.10 5.03 24.59
CA GLU A 7 2.82 4.86 23.18
C GLU A 7 2.98 3.37 22.95
N LYS A 8 1.84 2.67 22.85
CA LYS A 8 1.84 1.32 22.31
C LYS A 8 2.40 1.53 20.92
N VAL A 9 3.71 1.33 20.77
CA VAL A 9 4.32 0.96 19.51
C VAL A 9 3.34 -0.08 18.99
N LEU A 10 2.59 0.29 17.94
CA LEU A 10 1.80 -0.67 17.18
C LEU A 10 2.87 -1.62 16.68
N ALA A 11 3.19 -2.64 17.47
CA ALA A 11 4.24 -3.60 17.17
C ALA A 11 4.01 -3.97 15.73
N ASP A 12 5.02 -3.78 14.88
CA ASP A 12 4.94 -4.06 13.46
C ASP A 12 4.48 -5.52 13.33
N ASN A 13 3.17 -5.66 13.19
CA ASN A 13 2.48 -6.93 13.26
C ASN A 13 2.24 -7.30 11.81
N PRO A 14 2.52 -8.55 11.41
CA PRO A 14 2.17 -9.06 10.10
C PRO A 14 0.73 -8.70 9.68
N TYR A 15 -0.19 -8.57 10.62
CA TYR A 15 -1.55 -8.06 10.40
C TYR A 15 -1.60 -6.66 9.75
N ASN A 16 -0.78 -5.71 10.23
CA ASN A 16 -0.73 -4.35 9.67
C ASN A 16 -0.19 -4.38 8.23
N ALA A 17 0.84 -5.19 7.97
CA ALA A 17 1.40 -5.37 6.63
C ALA A 17 0.39 -6.02 5.68
N VAL A 18 -0.33 -7.07 6.11
CA VAL A 18 -1.41 -7.69 5.34
C VAL A 18 -2.54 -6.69 5.07
N HIS A 19 -2.97 -5.92 6.06
CA HIS A 19 -4.03 -4.93 5.91
C HIS A 19 -3.66 -3.83 4.90
N GLN A 20 -2.44 -3.31 4.98
CA GLN A 20 -1.95 -2.31 4.02
C GLN A 20 -1.76 -2.90 2.62
N LEU A 21 -1.33 -4.16 2.52
CA LEU A 21 -1.22 -4.86 1.24
C LEU A 21 -2.61 -5.01 0.59
N THR A 22 -3.62 -5.44 1.33
CA THR A 22 -5.00 -5.56 0.84
C THR A 22 -5.52 -4.23 0.29
N LYS A 23 -5.38 -3.15 1.06
CA LYS A 23 -5.79 -1.80 0.60
C LYS A 23 -5.03 -1.36 -0.64
N THR A 24 -3.74 -1.67 -0.72
CA THR A 24 -2.91 -1.31 -1.87
C THR A 24 -3.34 -2.09 -3.11
N LEU A 25 -3.65 -3.39 -2.99
CA LEU A 25 -4.16 -4.21 -4.09
C LEU A 25 -5.55 -3.75 -4.54
N GLU A 26 -6.44 -3.40 -3.61
CA GLU A 26 -7.75 -2.82 -3.94
C GLU A 26 -7.62 -1.50 -4.72
N PHE A 27 -6.69 -0.63 -4.32
CA PHE A 27 -6.40 0.58 -5.07
C PHE A 27 -5.87 0.26 -6.47
N LEU A 28 -4.89 -0.65 -6.59
CA LEU A 28 -4.31 -1.05 -7.88
C LEU A 28 -5.34 -1.66 -8.83
N ASN A 29 -6.37 -2.32 -8.30
CA ASN A 29 -7.48 -2.84 -9.10
C ASN A 29 -8.36 -1.72 -9.67
N ARG A 30 -8.53 -0.61 -8.94
CA ARG A 30 -9.41 0.52 -9.34
C ARG A 30 -8.69 1.62 -10.12
N VAL A 31 -7.39 1.81 -9.92
CA VAL A 31 -6.65 2.95 -10.49
C VAL A 31 -6.65 2.99 -12.03
N ASN A 32 -6.82 1.84 -12.69
CA ASN A 32 -6.99 1.81 -14.15
C ASN A 32 -8.23 2.58 -14.60
N MET A 33 -9.34 2.53 -13.84
CA MET A 33 -10.54 3.30 -14.15
C MET A 33 -10.27 4.80 -14.06
N TYR A 34 -9.49 5.26 -13.07
CA TYR A 34 -9.12 6.68 -12.95
C TYR A 34 -8.23 7.15 -14.10
N ILE A 35 -7.34 6.28 -14.60
CA ILE A 35 -6.51 6.55 -15.78
C ILE A 35 -7.41 6.64 -17.02
N GLU A 36 -8.32 5.70 -17.21
CA GLU A 36 -9.27 5.70 -18.34
C GLU A 36 -10.18 6.92 -18.33
N ASP A 37 -10.66 7.34 -17.16
CA ASP A 37 -11.51 8.53 -17.05
C ASP A 37 -10.74 9.82 -17.36
N ALA A 38 -9.49 9.94 -16.92
CA ALA A 38 -8.63 11.06 -17.29
C ALA A 38 -8.32 11.09 -18.80
N GLN A 39 -8.15 9.92 -19.43
CA GLN A 39 -7.98 9.80 -20.87
C GLN A 39 -9.23 10.24 -21.64
N LYS A 40 -10.42 9.85 -21.17
CA LYS A 40 -11.71 10.26 -21.78
C LYS A 40 -11.91 11.78 -21.70
N THR A 41 -11.42 12.44 -20.66
CA THR A 41 -11.50 13.91 -20.52
C THR A 41 -10.33 14.64 -21.17
N ASN A 42 -9.41 13.94 -21.86
CA ASN A 42 -8.16 14.48 -22.38
C ASN A 42 -7.32 15.23 -21.33
N ASP A 43 -7.43 14.84 -20.06
CA ASP A 43 -6.67 15.44 -18.97
C ASP A 43 -5.33 14.73 -18.80
N VAL A 44 -4.40 15.07 -19.68
CA VAL A 44 -3.05 14.47 -19.76
C VAL A 44 -2.30 14.58 -18.44
N LYS A 45 -2.51 15.67 -17.69
CA LYS A 45 -1.86 15.89 -16.40
C LYS A 45 -2.35 14.90 -15.35
N PHE A 46 -3.67 14.71 -15.25
CA PHE A 46 -4.22 13.74 -14.32
C PHE A 46 -3.90 12.29 -14.73
N GLU A 47 -3.88 11.98 -16.03
CA GLU A 47 -3.44 10.68 -16.52
C GLU A 47 -2.01 10.35 -16.06
N GLU A 48 -1.08 11.29 -16.20
CA GLU A 48 0.31 11.12 -15.78
C GLU A 48 0.42 10.94 -14.26
N ILE A 49 -0.30 11.75 -13.49
CA ILE A 49 -0.34 11.64 -12.02
C ILE A 49 -0.85 10.25 -11.60
N TRP A 50 -1.94 9.76 -12.20
CA TRP A 50 -2.48 8.44 -11.86
C TRP A 50 -1.53 7.30 -12.24
N LYS A 51 -0.80 7.43 -13.35
CA LYS A 51 0.26 6.48 -13.74
C LYS A 51 1.40 6.45 -12.72
N ILE A 52 1.85 7.61 -12.23
CA ILE A 52 2.89 7.71 -11.20
C ILE A 52 2.41 7.05 -9.90
N ILE A 53 1.21 7.42 -9.42
CA ILE A 53 0.64 6.86 -8.19
C ILE A 53 0.49 5.33 -8.30
N LYS A 54 0.06 4.81 -9.45
CA LYS A 54 -0.03 3.37 -9.71
C LYS A 54 1.34 2.70 -9.58
N GLN A 55 2.37 3.24 -10.20
CA GLN A 55 3.73 2.68 -10.13
C GLN A 55 4.26 2.64 -8.71
N ASP A 56 4.08 3.70 -7.93
CA ASP A 56 4.57 3.75 -6.55
C ASP A 56 3.78 2.80 -5.63
N ARG A 57 2.46 2.72 -5.80
CA ARG A 57 1.63 1.74 -5.08
C ARG A 57 1.99 0.30 -5.43
N GLN A 58 2.40 0.03 -6.67
CA GLN A 58 2.91 -1.29 -7.06
C GLN A 58 4.19 -1.62 -6.31
N LYS A 59 5.16 -0.68 -6.24
CA LYS A 59 6.38 -0.84 -5.44
C LYS A 59 6.07 -1.13 -3.97
N HIS A 60 5.13 -0.38 -3.37
CA HIS A 60 4.70 -0.62 -1.99
C HIS A 60 4.11 -2.03 -1.81
N ALA A 61 3.27 -2.50 -2.73
CA ALA A 61 2.71 -3.85 -2.67
C ALA A 61 3.79 -4.93 -2.75
N ASP A 62 4.80 -4.74 -3.58
CA ASP A 62 5.87 -5.72 -3.77
C ASP A 62 6.79 -5.80 -2.53
N LEU A 63 7.11 -4.66 -1.91
CA LEU A 63 7.84 -4.62 -0.64
C LEU A 63 7.06 -5.31 0.49
N LEU A 64 5.75 -5.04 0.60
CA LEU A 64 4.91 -5.69 1.62
C LEU A 64 4.81 -7.20 1.40
N LYS A 65 4.69 -7.65 0.15
CA LYS A 65 4.72 -9.10 -0.18
C LYS A 65 6.05 -9.73 0.19
N GLU A 66 7.17 -9.03 -0.01
CA GLU A 66 8.49 -9.54 0.33
C GLU A 66 8.66 -9.70 1.85
N VAL A 67 8.27 -8.69 2.63
CA VAL A 67 8.29 -8.75 4.10
C VAL A 67 7.44 -9.93 4.60
N LEU A 68 6.21 -10.06 4.12
CA LEU A 68 5.31 -11.16 4.51
C LEU A 68 5.86 -12.53 4.12
N ARG A 69 6.48 -12.66 2.94
CA ARG A 69 7.11 -13.91 2.50
C ARG A 69 8.29 -14.29 3.40
N THR A 70 9.08 -13.31 3.84
CA THR A 70 10.21 -13.54 4.75
C THR A 70 9.72 -13.95 6.13
N GLU A 71 8.72 -13.25 6.69
CA GLU A 71 8.13 -13.61 8.00
C GLU A 71 7.49 -15.01 8.00
N MET A 72 6.82 -15.39 6.90
CA MET A 72 6.31 -16.76 6.72
C MET A 72 7.42 -17.80 6.65
N LYS A 73 8.55 -17.51 5.96
CA LYS A 73 9.70 -18.42 5.89
C LYS A 73 10.44 -18.55 7.22
N GLU A 74 10.44 -17.49 8.03
CA GLU A 74 11.07 -17.47 9.36
C GLU A 74 10.20 -18.11 10.47
N ASN A 75 9.03 -18.68 10.14
CA ASN A 75 8.09 -19.27 11.11
C ASN A 75 7.72 -18.29 12.25
N LYS A 76 7.58 -17.00 11.95
CA LYS A 76 7.10 -15.98 12.91
C LYS A 76 5.57 -15.82 12.90
N PHE A 77 4.86 -16.74 12.26
CA PHE A 77 3.40 -16.82 12.18
C PHE A 77 2.84 -17.98 12.99
#